data_AF-J4W0P0-F1
#
_entry.id   AF-J4W0P0-F1
#
_cell.length_a   1.000
_cell.length_b   1.000
_cell.length_c   1.000
_cell.angle_alpha   90.00
_cell.angle_beta   90.00
_cell.angle_gamma   90.00
#
_symmetry.space_group_name_H-M   'P 1'
#
loop_
_entity.id
_entity.type
_entity.pdbx_description
1 polymer ?
#
loop_
_entity_poly.entity_id
_entity_poly.type
_entity_poly.pdbx_seq_one_letter_code
_entity_poly.pdbx_strand_id
1 'polypeptide(L)'
;MNIYTKILTLKGSYFTKDYEKTKKNKLQIRPILEATVIKNFKSDDETKIIVINQETQSSIEITPHSDKKDIKKYLGEKFLK
;
A
#
# COMPACT_ATOMS: atom_id res chain seq x y z
N MET A 1 -13.13 0.18 -3.35
CA MET A 1 -12.05 -0.27 -2.43
C MET A 1 -10.80 -0.78 -3.16
N ASN A 2 -9.70 -0.02 -3.07
CA ASN A 2 -8.38 -0.42 -3.54
C ASN A 2 -7.51 -0.84 -2.36
N ILE A 3 -7.01 -2.09 -2.35
CA ILE A 3 -6.06 -2.56 -1.34
C ILE A 3 -4.69 -2.68 -1.99
N TYR A 4 -3.70 -2.02 -1.40
CA TYR A 4 -2.30 -2.12 -1.76
C TYR A 4 -1.48 -2.62 -0.59
N THR A 5 -0.36 -3.24 -0.89
CA THR A 5 0.61 -3.67 0.12
C THR A 5 1.93 -2.96 -0.15
N LYS A 6 2.47 -2.23 0.83
CA LYS A 6 3.83 -1.69 0.78
C LYS A 6 4.75 -2.65 1.51
N ILE A 7 5.69 -3.25 0.79
CA ILE A 7 6.67 -4.16 1.37
C ILE A 7 7.95 -3.37 1.64
N LEU A 8 8.32 -3.27 2.91
CA LEU A 8 9.60 -2.69 3.35
C LEU A 8 10.65 -3.80 3.44
N THR A 9 11.76 -3.60 2.75
CA THR A 9 12.90 -4.52 2.68
C THR A 9 14.18 -3.76 3.02
N LEU A 10 15.26 -4.49 3.30
CA LEU A 10 16.59 -3.91 3.50
C LEU A 10 17.09 -3.04 2.34
N LYS A 11 16.60 -3.29 1.11
CA LYS A 11 17.03 -2.59 -0.12
C LYS A 11 16.10 -1.45 -0.52
N GLY A 12 15.08 -1.15 0.29
CA GLY A 12 14.06 -0.14 0.02
C GLY A 12 12.65 -0.73 0.08
N SER A 13 11.71 -0.10 -0.61
CA SER A 13 10.30 -0.51 -0.56
C SER A 13 9.66 -0.53 -1.93
N TYR A 14 8.68 -1.41 -2.10
CA TYR A 14 7.85 -1.46 -3.30
C TYR A 14 6.39 -1.75 -2.94
N PHE A 15 5.50 -1.38 -3.86
CA PHE A 15 4.07 -1.61 -3.69
C PHE A 15 3.62 -2.80 -4.52
N THR A 16 2.67 -3.56 -4.00
CA THR A 16 1.97 -4.61 -4.71
C THR A 16 0.46 -4.44 -4.59
N LYS A 17 -0.28 -5.07 -5.52
CA LYS A 17 -1.72 -5.25 -5.43
C LYS A 17 -2.07 -6.69 -5.73
N ASP A 18 -3.04 -7.20 -4.99
CA ASP A 18 -3.56 -8.54 -5.14
C ASP A 18 -4.71 -8.53 -6.14
N TYR A 19 -4.62 -9.41 -7.13
CA TYR A 19 -5.64 -9.60 -8.15
C TYR A 19 -6.20 -11.01 -8.04
N GLU A 20 -7.47 -11.11 -7.68
CA GLU A 20 -8.18 -12.38 -7.65
C GLU A 20 -8.54 -12.83 -9.08
N LYS A 21 -8.02 -13.99 -9.49
CA LYS A 21 -8.42 -14.61 -10.76
C LYS A 21 -9.47 -15.67 -10.49
N THR A 22 -10.73 -15.24 -10.50
CA THR A 22 -11.92 -16.09 -10.27
C THR A 22 -11.92 -17.34 -11.15
N LYS A 23 -11.55 -17.22 -12.43
CA LYS A 23 -11.49 -18.37 -13.37
C LYS A 23 -10.45 -19.45 -13.03
N LYS A 24 -9.41 -19.12 -12.26
CA LYS A 24 -8.31 -20.03 -11.93
C LYS A 24 -8.15 -20.27 -10.43
N ASN A 25 -9.07 -19.74 -9.63
CA ASN A 25 -9.03 -19.72 -8.17
C ASN A 25 -7.64 -19.39 -7.60
N LYS A 26 -6.99 -18.38 -8.19
CA LYS A 26 -5.60 -18.02 -7.90
C LYS A 26 -5.47 -16.52 -7.60
N LEU A 27 -4.80 -16.20 -6.50
CA LEU A 27 -4.32 -14.86 -6.20
C LEU A 27 -3.07 -14.56 -7.01
N GLN A 28 -3.10 -13.46 -7.77
CA GLN A 28 -1.93 -12.96 -8.48
C GLN A 28 -1.49 -11.63 -7.86
N ILE A 29 -0.34 -11.64 -7.18
CA ILE A 29 0.30 -10.44 -6.64
C ILE A 29 1.11 -9.80 -7.78
N ARG A 30 0.94 -8.49 -7.99
CA ARG A 30 1.73 -7.73 -8.97
C ARG A 30 2.34 -6.48 -8.37
N PRO A 31 3.56 -6.10 -8.76
CA PRO A 31 4.13 -4.82 -8.40
C PRO A 31 3.33 -3.67 -9.05
N ILE A 32 3.17 -2.58 -8.31
CA ILE A 32 2.46 -1.37 -8.74
C ILE A 32 3.39 -0.16 -8.56
N LEU A 33 3.30 0.78 -9.48
CA LEU A 33 4.05 2.04 -9.40
C LEU A 33 3.53 2.90 -8.25
N GLU A 34 4.45 3.48 -7.47
CA GLU A 34 4.13 4.41 -6.38
C GLU A 34 3.17 5.52 -6.84
N ALA A 35 3.40 6.08 -8.04
CA ALA A 35 2.55 7.15 -8.59
C ALA A 35 1.08 6.74 -8.73
N THR A 36 0.79 5.47 -9.10
CA THR A 36 -0.56 4.94 -9.18
C THR A 36 -1.19 4.81 -7.80
N VAL A 37 -0.41 4.35 -6.81
CA VAL A 37 -0.87 4.23 -5.43
C VAL A 37 -1.18 5.60 -4.84
N ILE A 38 -0.30 6.61 -5.04
CA ILE A 38 -0.53 7.99 -4.60
C ILE A 38 -1.81 8.55 -5.21
N LYS A 39 -1.98 8.40 -6.53
CA LYS A 39 -3.18 8.89 -7.23
C LYS A 39 -4.45 8.31 -6.59
N ASN A 40 -4.49 7.00 -6.41
CA ASN A 40 -5.66 6.34 -5.85
C ASN A 40 -5.87 6.69 -4.37
N PHE A 41 -4.81 6.72 -3.57
CA PHE A 41 -4.87 7.10 -2.16
C PHE A 41 -5.39 8.53 -1.94
N LYS A 42 -5.08 9.47 -2.84
CA LYS A 42 -5.56 10.85 -2.75
C LYS A 42 -6.99 11.04 -3.30
N SER A 43 -7.40 10.20 -4.25
CA SER A 43 -8.68 10.32 -4.94
C SER A 43 -9.79 9.47 -4.33
N ASP A 44 -9.46 8.37 -3.66
CA ASP A 44 -10.39 7.39 -3.12
C ASP A 44 -10.13 7.21 -1.62
N ASP A 45 -11.04 7.74 -0.81
CA ASP A 45 -11.02 7.70 0.65
C ASP A 45 -11.08 6.26 1.21
N GLU A 46 -11.55 5.29 0.41
CA GLU A 46 -11.58 3.86 0.76
C GLU A 46 -10.28 3.12 0.40
N THR A 47 -9.25 3.81 -0.07
CA THR A 47 -7.96 3.17 -0.37
C THR A 47 -7.30 2.69 0.92
N LYS A 48 -6.88 1.43 0.95
CA LYS A 48 -6.12 0.86 2.06
C LYS A 48 -4.71 0.50 1.63
N ILE A 49 -3.73 0.86 2.43
CA ILE A 49 -2.34 0.45 2.24
C ILE A 49 -1.88 -0.31 3.47
N ILE A 50 -1.57 -1.59 3.28
CA ILE A 50 -0.98 -2.44 4.31
C ILE A 50 0.54 -2.34 4.19
N VAL A 51 1.19 -1.71 5.16
CA VAL A 51 2.64 -1.61 5.19
C VAL A 51 3.20 -2.78 5.99
N ILE A 52 3.98 -3.63 5.34
CA ILE A 52 4.60 -4.82 5.92
C ILE A 52 6.09 -4.59 6.01
N ASN A 53 6.65 -4.70 7.21
CA ASN A 53 8.08 -4.74 7.41
C ASN A 53 8.55 -6.21 7.43
N GLN A 54 9.34 -6.60 6.43
CA GLN A 54 9.83 -7.98 6.33
C GLN A 54 10.82 -8.35 7.43
N GLU A 55 11.55 -7.37 7.99
CA GLU A 55 12.53 -7.64 9.04
C GLU A 55 11.86 -7.90 10.38
N THR A 56 10.90 -7.05 10.75
CA THR A 56 10.21 -7.13 12.04
C THR A 56 8.94 -7.98 12.00
N GLN A 57 8.55 -8.46 10.80
CA GLN A 57 7.27 -9.15 10.53
C GLN A 57 6.03 -8.39 11.03
N SER A 58 6.15 -7.08 11.20
CA SER A 58 5.04 -6.23 11.63
C SER A 58 4.28 -5.68 10.42
N SER A 59 2.98 -5.51 10.59
CA SER A 59 2.13 -4.87 9.60
C SER A 59 1.32 -3.73 10.23
N ILE A 60 1.08 -2.69 9.45
CA ILE A 60 0.21 -1.58 9.83
C ILE A 60 -0.70 -1.20 8.66
N GLU A 61 -1.97 -0.94 8.94
CA GLU A 61 -2.93 -0.41 7.97
C GLU A 61 -2.87 1.13 7.98
N ILE A 62 -2.69 1.73 6.80
CA ILE A 62 -2.75 3.18 6.60
C ILE A 62 -3.85 3.48 5.58
N THR A 63 -4.71 4.42 5.93
CA THR A 63 -5.82 4.91 5.10
C THR A 63 -5.72 6.44 4.92
N PRO A 64 -6.44 7.03 3.96
CA PRO A 64 -6.48 8.49 3.76
C PRO A 64 -6.94 9.28 5.00
N HIS A 65 -7.66 8.61 5.91
CA HIS A 65 -8.14 9.18 7.17
C HIS A 65 -7.19 8.95 8.36
N SER A 66 -6.10 8.21 8.17
CA SER A 66 -5.08 8.05 9.21
C SER A 66 -4.41 9.39 9.53
N ASP A 67 -3.78 9.47 10.70
CA ASP A 67 -3.02 10.65 11.10
C ASP A 67 -1.97 11.03 10.06
N LYS A 68 -1.88 12.32 9.75
CA LYS A 68 -0.89 12.84 8.79
C LYS A 68 0.55 12.46 9.18
N LYS A 69 0.81 12.31 10.49
CA LYS A 69 2.11 11.86 11.01
C LYS A 69 2.42 10.42 10.59
N ASP A 70 1.44 9.52 10.68
CA ASP A 70 1.61 8.12 10.28
C ASP A 70 1.68 7.96 8.76
N ILE A 71 0.84 8.68 8.02
CA ILE A 71 0.91 8.73 6.55
C ILE A 71 2.32 9.17 6.12
N LYS A 72 2.85 10.25 6.71
CA LYS A 72 4.20 10.74 6.42
C LYS A 72 5.27 9.73 6.81
N LYS A 73 5.16 9.10 7.98
CA LYS A 73 6.14 8.14 8.50
C LYS A 73 6.23 6.87 7.64
N TYR A 74 5.09 6.31 7.24
CA TYR A 74 5.06 4.99 6.59
C TYR A 74 4.98 5.07 5.07
N LEU A 75 4.31 6.09 4.52
CA LEU A 75 4.10 6.24 3.08
C LEU A 75 4.97 7.33 2.46
N GLY A 76 5.19 8.42 3.21
CA GLY A 76 6.00 9.57 2.78
C GLY A 76 5.16 10.81 2.48
N GLU A 77 5.82 11.97 2.34
CA GLU A 77 5.15 13.27 2.17
C GLU A 77 4.30 13.36 0.91
N LYS A 78 4.66 12.63 -0.14
CA LYS A 78 3.91 12.61 -1.41
C LYS A 78 2.47 12.12 -1.26
N PHE A 79 2.17 11.36 -0.18
CA PHE A 79 0.83 10.84 0.11
C PHE A 79 -0.05 11.82 0.88
N LEU A 80 0.53 12.90 1.43
CA LEU A 80 -0.24 13.97 2.06
C LEU A 80 -0.91 14.82 0.98
N LYS A 81 -2.17 15.23 1.22
CA LYS A 81 -2.87 16.26 0.43
C LYS A 81 -2.30 17.64 0.75
#